data_AF-A0A6I4T336-F1
#
_entry.id   AF-A0A6I4T336-F1
#
_cell.length_a   1.000
_cell.length_b   1.000
_cell.length_c   1.000
_cell.angle_alpha   90.00
_cell.angle_beta   90.00
_cell.angle_gamma   90.00
#
_symmetry.space_group_name_H-M   'P 1'
#
loop_
_entity.id
_entity.type
_entity.pdbx_description
1 polymer ?
#
loop_
_entity_poly.entity_id
_entity_poly.type
_entity_poly.pdbx_seq_one_letter_code
_entity_poly.pdbx_strand_id
1 'polypeptide(L)'
;MTIKSTKGLDDLRVEFPARMLLDLLAGRITEELFRRQLDRSGSKNIFEHWLSRGLTISRAEMAPRDIDEDDDHIVLYFSDDPAARAFKLPEK
;
A
#
# COMPACT_ATOMS: atom_id res chain seq x y z
N MET A 1 -9.76 6.16 4.34
CA MET A 1 -8.57 5.31 4.22
C MET A 1 -8.92 3.90 4.65
N THR A 2 -8.86 2.98 3.69
CA THR A 2 -9.31 1.60 3.89
C THR A 2 -8.17 0.68 3.50
N ILE A 3 -7.71 -0.13 4.46
CA ILE A 3 -6.85 -1.27 4.18
C ILE A 3 -7.79 -2.47 4.12
N LYS A 4 -8.01 -3.01 2.92
CA LYS A 4 -8.73 -4.27 2.76
C LYS A 4 -7.71 -5.38 2.54
N SER A 5 -7.78 -6.40 3.39
CA SER A 5 -7.08 -7.66 3.22
C SER A 5 -8.14 -8.74 3.38
N THR A 6 -8.78 -9.11 2.27
CA THR A 6 -9.72 -10.23 2.24
C THR A 6 -8.93 -11.52 2.10
N LYS A 7 -9.39 -12.60 2.74
CA LYS A 7 -8.79 -13.94 2.59
C LYS A 7 -9.00 -14.43 1.16
N GLY A 8 -8.05 -14.11 0.29
CA GLY A 8 -7.96 -14.48 -1.11
C GLY A 8 -6.76 -13.73 -1.70
N LEU A 9 -6.02 -14.33 -2.63
CA LEU A 9 -4.82 -13.71 -3.21
C LEU A 9 -5.13 -12.45 -4.04
N ASP A 10 -6.41 -12.12 -4.25
CA ASP A 10 -6.88 -11.24 -5.32
C ASP A 10 -7.23 -9.81 -4.89
N ASP A 11 -7.04 -9.41 -3.62
CA ASP A 11 -7.50 -8.07 -3.19
C ASP A 11 -6.66 -7.39 -2.09
N LEU A 12 -5.34 -7.57 -2.13
CA LEU A 12 -4.44 -6.78 -1.30
C LEU A 12 -4.30 -5.38 -1.89
N ARG A 13 -4.96 -4.40 -1.26
CA ARG A 13 -4.87 -3.02 -1.69
C ARG A 13 -4.81 -2.03 -0.54
N VAL A 14 -4.16 -0.90 -0.79
CA VAL A 14 -4.14 0.25 0.11
C VAL A 14 -4.71 1.44 -0.63
N GLU A 15 -5.63 2.13 0.03
CA GLU A 15 -6.29 3.30 -0.50
C GLU A 15 -6.10 4.49 0.43
N PHE A 16 -5.55 5.58 -0.10
CA PHE A 16 -5.23 6.79 0.65
C PHE A 16 -5.31 8.05 -0.23
N PRO A 17 -5.48 9.25 0.36
CA PRO A 17 -5.57 10.48 -0.43
C PRO A 17 -4.29 10.73 -1.26
N ALA A 18 -4.43 11.01 -2.55
CA ALA A 18 -3.37 11.42 -3.45
C ALA A 18 -2.61 12.64 -2.92
N ARG A 19 -3.35 13.59 -2.31
CA ARG A 19 -2.75 14.78 -1.70
C ARG A 19 -1.74 14.43 -0.63
N MET A 20 -1.97 13.37 0.14
CA MET A 20 -1.06 12.90 1.17
C MET A 20 0.26 12.40 0.57
N LEU A 21 0.24 11.73 -0.58
CA LEU A 21 1.46 11.37 -1.31
C LEU A 21 2.22 12.61 -1.76
N LEU A 22 1.51 13.58 -2.34
CA LEU A 22 2.12 14.81 -2.85
C LEU A 22 2.74 15.64 -1.72
N ASP A 23 2.10 15.72 -0.56
CA ASP A 23 2.64 16.41 0.59
C ASP A 23 3.88 15.69 1.17
N LEU A 24 3.95 14.36 1.11
CA LEU A 24 5.17 13.60 1.45
C LEU A 24 6.30 13.92 0.46
N LEU A 25 6.03 13.82 -0.84
CA LEU A 25 7.04 14.06 -1.89
C LEU A 25 7.52 15.52 -1.91
N ALA A 26 6.65 16.46 -1.54
CA ALA A 26 7.00 17.86 -1.36
C ALA A 26 7.72 18.16 -0.04
N GLY A 27 7.92 17.16 0.83
CA GLY A 27 8.56 17.31 2.13
C GLY A 27 7.74 18.08 3.17
N ARG A 28 6.43 18.24 2.95
CA ARG A 28 5.51 18.94 3.86
C ARG A 28 5.08 18.07 5.04
N ILE A 29 5.09 16.75 4.85
CA ILE A 29 4.93 15.78 5.92
C ILE A 29 6.13 14.85 5.96
N THR A 30 6.43 14.31 7.14
CA THR A 30 7.52 13.33 7.31
C THR A 30 7.08 11.93 6.89
N GLU A 31 8.05 11.08 6.57
CA GLU A 31 7.81 9.65 6.33
C GLU A 31 7.13 8.99 7.55
N GLU A 32 7.52 9.38 8.77
CA GLU A 32 6.90 8.87 10.00
C GLU A 32 5.40 9.23 10.08
N LEU A 33 5.06 10.48 9.80
CA LEU A 33 3.66 10.91 9.80
C LEU A 33 2.87 10.19 8.69
N PHE A 34 3.47 10.03 7.51
CA PHE A 34 2.87 9.28 6.41
C PHE A 34 2.57 7.83 6.79
N ARG A 35 3.55 7.12 7.38
CA ARG A 35 3.38 5.73 7.86
C ARG A 35 2.31 5.63 8.95
N ARG A 36 2.29 6.55 9.92
CA ARG A 36 1.28 6.56 11.00
C ARG A 36 -0.13 6.75 10.46
N GLN A 37 -0.28 7.60 9.45
CA GLN A 37 -1.57 7.83 8.81
C GLN A 37 -2.04 6.59 8.05
N LEU A 38 -1.12 5.87 7.40
CA LEU A 38 -1.40 4.62 6.69
C LEU A 38 -1.68 3.42 7.61
N ASP A 39 -1.11 3.38 8.81
CA ASP A 39 -1.28 2.27 9.75
C ASP A 39 -2.10 2.64 10.98
N ARG A 40 -3.42 2.77 10.79
CA ARG A 40 -4.36 3.06 11.90
C ARG A 40 -4.58 1.88 12.85
N SER A 41 -4.06 0.70 12.53
CA SER A 41 -4.24 -0.53 13.30
C SER A 41 -3.25 -0.68 14.47
N GLY A 42 -2.25 0.20 14.55
CA GLY A 42 -1.19 0.11 15.55
C GLY A 42 -0.27 -1.10 15.36
N SER A 43 -0.34 -1.76 14.20
CA SER A 43 0.50 -2.91 13.88
C SER A 43 1.82 -2.46 13.23
N LYS A 44 2.72 -3.42 12.97
CA LYS A 44 4.00 -3.16 12.31
C LYS A 44 3.74 -2.72 10.87
N ASN A 45 4.57 -1.79 10.37
CA ASN A 45 4.58 -1.29 8.98
C ASN A 45 4.09 -2.34 7.97
N ILE A 46 2.84 -2.20 7.53
CA ILE A 46 2.17 -3.18 6.65
C ILE A 46 2.93 -3.40 5.34
N PHE A 47 3.61 -2.38 4.83
CA PHE A 47 4.42 -2.49 3.62
C PHE A 47 5.66 -3.34 3.84
N GLU A 48 6.29 -3.27 5.01
CA GLU A 48 7.41 -4.15 5.36
C GLU A 48 6.95 -5.62 5.43
N HIS A 49 5.79 -5.84 6.06
CA HIS A 49 5.21 -7.18 6.11
C HIS A 49 4.90 -7.75 4.72
N TRP A 50 4.38 -6.93 3.80
CA TRP A 50 4.08 -7.38 2.44
C TRP A 50 5.33 -7.58 1.59
N LEU A 51 6.28 -6.64 1.63
CA LEU A 51 7.54 -6.75 0.91
C LEU A 51 8.35 -7.98 1.35
N SER A 52 8.39 -8.28 2.65
CA SER A 52 9.07 -9.49 3.15
C SER A 52 8.46 -10.80 2.63
N ARG A 53 7.21 -10.75 2.16
CA ARG A 53 6.50 -11.87 1.53
C ARG A 53 6.61 -11.89 0.00
N GLY A 54 7.34 -10.94 -0.60
CA GLY A 54 7.49 -10.81 -2.06
C GLY A 54 6.31 -10.13 -2.75
N LEU A 55 5.43 -9.47 -1.99
CA LEU A 55 4.32 -8.71 -2.56
C LEU A 55 4.80 -7.34 -3.03
N THR A 56 4.60 -7.02 -4.29
CA THR A 56 4.92 -5.70 -4.88
C THR A 56 3.69 -5.07 -5.50
N ILE A 57 3.81 -3.78 -5.84
CA ILE A 57 2.73 -3.05 -6.52
C ILE A 57 2.53 -3.65 -7.91
N SER A 58 1.32 -4.14 -8.17
CA SER A 58 0.91 -4.73 -9.44
C SER A 58 0.10 -3.77 -10.31
N ARG A 59 -0.64 -2.86 -9.66
CA ARG A 59 -1.45 -1.81 -10.31
C ARG A 59 -1.56 -0.62 -9.38
N ALA A 60 -1.61 0.58 -9.97
CA ALA A 60 -1.96 1.81 -9.27
C ALA A 60 -3.02 2.55 -10.09
N GLU A 61 -4.06 3.03 -9.44
CA GLU A 61 -5.11 3.82 -10.09
C GLU A 61 -5.68 4.89 -9.14
N MET A 62 -6.37 5.86 -9.72
CA MET A 62 -7.22 6.77 -8.96
C MET A 62 -8.52 6.04 -8.64
N ALA A 63 -9.08 6.28 -7.44
CA ALA A 63 -10.39 5.76 -7.10
C ALA A 63 -11.43 6.19 -8.16
N PRO A 64 -12.43 5.33 -8.47
CA PRO A 64 -13.50 5.68 -9.39
C PRO A 64 -14.17 6.96 -8.93
N ARG A 65 -14.47 7.84 -9.90
CA ARG A 65 -15.14 9.08 -9.60
C ARG A 65 -16.59 8.82 -9.23
N ASP A 66 -16.97 9.06 -7.98
CA ASP A 66 -18.38 9.03 -7.57
C ASP A 66 -18.81 10.45 -7.21
N ILE A 67 -19.99 10.86 -7.67
CA ILE A 67 -20.41 12.27 -7.67
C ILE A 67 -20.47 12.87 -6.24
N ASP A 68 -20.50 12.00 -5.21
CA ASP A 68 -20.64 12.34 -3.80
C ASP A 68 -19.43 11.98 -2.92
N GLU A 69 -18.40 11.26 -3.42
CA GLU A 69 -17.21 10.88 -2.64
C GLU A 69 -15.96 11.66 -3.11
N ASP A 70 -15.08 12.05 -2.18
CA ASP A 70 -13.83 12.77 -2.49
C ASP A 70 -12.91 11.89 -3.39
N ASP A 71 -13.03 12.09 -4.70
CA ASP A 71 -12.35 11.45 -5.86
C ASP A 71 -10.81 11.50 -5.87
N ASP A 72 -10.19 11.99 -4.81
CA ASP A 72 -8.77 12.29 -4.74
C ASP A 72 -7.94 11.13 -4.17
N HIS A 73 -8.45 9.89 -4.13
CA HIS A 73 -7.73 8.76 -3.55
C HIS A 73 -6.91 7.98 -4.59
N ILE A 74 -5.71 7.57 -4.19
CA ILE A 74 -4.90 6.58 -4.92
C ILE A 74 -5.19 5.21 -4.32
N VAL A 75 -5.39 4.23 -5.19
CA VAL A 75 -5.48 2.81 -4.86
C VAL A 75 -4.24 2.11 -5.39
N LEU A 76 -3.48 1.49 -4.49
CA LEU A 76 -2.34 0.64 -4.80
C LEU A 76 -2.75 -0.82 -4.60
N TYR A 77 -2.63 -1.63 -5.64
CA TYR A 77 -2.86 -3.07 -5.61
C TYR A 77 -1.52 -3.79 -5.49
N PHE A 78 -1.51 -4.87 -4.71
CA PHE A 78 -0.33 -5.68 -4.45
C PHE A 78 -0.57 -7.11 -4.91
N SER A 79 0.41 -7.68 -5.60
CA SER A 79 0.43 -9.10 -5.92
C SER A 79 1.81 -9.69 -5.66
N ASP A 80 1.88 -11.02 -5.60
CA ASP A 80 3.16 -11.72 -5.49
C ASP A 80 3.96 -11.52 -6.77
N ASP A 81 5.18 -11.02 -6.62
CA ASP A 81 6.15 -10.85 -7.68
C ASP A 81 7.35 -11.77 -7.39
N PRO A 82 7.51 -12.87 -8.15
CA PRO A 82 8.61 -13.81 -7.96
C PRO A 82 9.98 -13.16 -8.01
N ALA A 83 10.16 -12.04 -8.73
CA ALA A 83 11.43 -11.35 -8.85
C ALA A 83 11.78 -10.52 -7.61
N ALA A 84 10.78 -10.13 -6.80
CA ALA A 84 10.97 -9.34 -5.59
C ALA A 84 11.12 -10.18 -4.32
N ARG A 85 10.95 -11.51 -4.41
CA ARG A 85 11.15 -12.41 -3.28
C ARG A 85 12.62 -12.40 -2.86
N ALA A 86 12.86 -12.36 -1.55
CA ALA A 86 14.20 -12.58 -1.02
C ALA A 86 14.74 -13.91 -1.55
N PHE A 87 15.94 -13.89 -2.12
CA PHE A 87 16.61 -15.08 -2.64
C PHE A 87 16.77 -16.11 -1.51
N LYS A 88 15.92 -17.15 -1.50
CA LYS A 88 16.06 -18.26 -0.57
C LYS A 88 16.97 -19.29 -1.22
N LEU A 89 18.19 -19.42 -0.69
CA LEU A 89 19.02 -20.59 -0.99
C LEU A 89 18.25 -21.84 -0.53
N PRO A 90 18.20 -22.91 -1.33
CA PRO A 90 17.62 -24.16 -0.86
C PRO A 90 18.39 -24.62 0.38
N GLU A 91 17.67 -24.90 1.47
CA GLU A 91 18.25 -25.58 2.62
C GLU A 91 18.73 -26.96 2.15
N LYS A 92 20.01 -27.26 2.43
CA LYS A 92 20.66 -28.52 2.09
C LYS A 92 20.12 -29.67 2.92
#